data_AF-A0A814KCT3-F1
#
_entry.id   AF-A0A814KCT3-F1
#
_cell.length_a   1.000
_cell.length_b   1.000
_cell.length_c   1.000
_cell.angle_alpha   90.00
_cell.angle_beta   90.00
_cell.angle_gamma   90.00
#
_symmetry.space_group_name_H-M   'P 1'
#
loop_
_entity.id
_entity.type
_entity.pdbx_description
1 polymer ?
#
loop_
_entity_poly.entity_id
_entity_poly.type
_entity_poly.pdbx_seq_one_letter_code
_entity_poly.pdbx_strand_id
1 'polypeptide(L)'
;MTDNEPSKKEKFRQETKEERRTKFKERRRKKAESKLVGFRQSTNYIDSTLTNESIYYIDSQSPKLRKVYPYFFTWITYAKERWYGRTIEDVFQHEFRRAILKQNFNDIIRNGLVRINGQCIEKNYIIKNGDKLEHFTHRHEVPVINQKFNILINNEDYLVIDKPCSIPVHPCGKYRFNTVLAILHYEYQLSNLRTVHRLDRMTSGILIMAKSAEKARAINFNADRLSTNGVDKLYLCRVRGEFPYINQIVRVDQPIETFSFQLGLTKIGGNKQCQTLFRHVTYEELKQQQEIYGKFIFDLINETNEKNIETVIDESLYKYMDQDETKTSLVLCRPLSGRMHQIRVHLQYLGFPIVNDPLYNAPDIWGPSNGQYGQYEHSNEYVIETFIKRHSCEYWLLNDIDNDDDETINLNGKRIVEQDEEHIHDDVKRIKTEELTTIDVNDDNAVKTYIKEHCFECLNRFREPSPDDLVMFLHALQYKISDVTTFTSSLPEWAQI
;
A
#
# COMPACT_ATOMS: atom_id res chain seq x y z
N MET A 1 -29.74 64.91 7.39
CA MET A 1 -28.68 64.52 6.44
C MET A 1 -27.85 63.46 7.15
N THR A 2 -28.18 62.20 6.95
CA THR A 2 -27.49 61.06 7.55
C THR A 2 -26.57 60.47 6.49
N ASP A 3 -25.26 60.62 6.70
CA ASP A 3 -24.21 60.09 5.85
C ASP A 3 -24.21 58.56 5.88
N ASN A 4 -24.48 57.94 4.74
CA ASN A 4 -24.41 56.50 4.55
C ASN A 4 -22.95 56.09 4.31
N GLU A 5 -22.31 55.44 5.29
CA GLU A 5 -21.07 54.69 5.05
C GLU A 5 -21.36 53.44 4.20
N PRO A 6 -20.57 53.16 3.15
CA PRO A 6 -20.81 52.02 2.28
C PRO A 6 -20.52 50.69 2.98
N SER A 7 -21.40 49.71 2.75
CA SER A 7 -21.34 48.38 3.35
C SER A 7 -20.09 47.59 2.91
N LYS A 8 -19.70 46.54 3.64
CA LYS A 8 -18.57 45.65 3.28
C LYS A 8 -18.67 45.09 1.85
N LYS A 9 -19.88 44.92 1.30
CA LYS A 9 -20.11 44.50 -0.09
C LYS A 9 -19.83 45.60 -1.10
N GLU A 10 -20.02 46.87 -0.74
CA GLU A 10 -19.70 48.02 -1.60
C GLU A 10 -18.21 48.32 -1.64
N LYS A 11 -17.51 48.20 -0.51
CA LYS A 11 -16.02 48.24 -0.47
C LYS A 11 -15.41 47.11 -1.32
N PHE A 12 -16.05 45.94 -1.36
CA PHE A 12 -15.65 44.81 -2.20
C PHE A 12 -15.89 45.02 -3.70
N ARG A 13 -16.73 45.98 -4.12
CA ARG A 13 -16.94 46.32 -5.54
C ARG A 13 -15.97 47.40 -6.05
N GLN A 14 -15.35 48.15 -5.17
CA GLN A 14 -14.44 49.26 -5.52
C GLN A 14 -12.95 48.85 -5.55
N GLU A 15 -12.56 47.74 -4.93
CA GLU A 15 -11.17 47.26 -4.95
C GLU A 15 -10.77 46.72 -6.34
N THR A 16 -9.66 47.21 -6.87
CA THR A 16 -9.13 46.79 -8.18
C THR A 16 -8.58 45.36 -8.14
N LYS A 17 -8.51 44.70 -9.31
CA LYS A 17 -8.03 43.30 -9.46
C LYS A 17 -6.59 43.12 -8.94
N GLU A 18 -5.79 44.19 -8.97
CA GLU A 18 -4.40 44.22 -8.52
C GLU A 18 -4.29 44.27 -6.99
N GLU A 19 -5.10 45.11 -6.32
CA GLU A 19 -5.15 45.21 -4.85
C GLU A 19 -5.60 43.90 -4.19
N ARG A 20 -6.53 43.19 -4.81
CA ARG A 20 -7.00 41.87 -4.33
C ARG A 20 -5.91 40.80 -4.43
N ARG A 21 -5.13 40.83 -5.52
CA ARG A 21 -4.00 39.90 -5.76
C ARG A 21 -2.89 40.10 -4.73
N THR A 22 -2.66 41.34 -4.30
CA THR A 22 -1.64 41.69 -3.29
C THR A 22 -2.08 41.25 -1.89
N LYS A 23 -3.33 41.51 -1.47
CA LYS A 23 -3.87 41.01 -0.19
C LYS A 23 -3.91 39.48 -0.11
N PHE A 24 -4.16 38.79 -1.23
CA PHE A 24 -4.14 37.32 -1.29
C PHE A 24 -2.72 36.74 -1.13
N LYS A 25 -1.72 37.34 -1.80
CA LYS A 25 -0.30 36.97 -1.63
C LYS A 25 0.17 37.16 -0.19
N GLU A 26 -0.24 38.24 0.46
CA GLU A 26 0.13 38.55 1.84
C GLU A 26 -0.51 37.57 2.86
N ARG A 27 -1.76 37.16 2.64
CA ARG A 27 -2.43 36.11 3.45
C ARG A 27 -1.78 34.74 3.28
N ARG A 28 -1.36 34.35 2.06
CA ARG A 28 -0.60 33.10 1.84
C ARG A 28 0.76 33.12 2.53
N ARG A 29 1.44 34.27 2.56
CA ARG A 29 2.71 34.44 3.26
C ARG A 29 2.57 34.26 4.78
N LYS A 30 1.60 34.93 5.42
CA LYS A 30 1.35 34.79 6.87
C LYS A 30 0.94 33.38 7.29
N LYS A 31 0.17 32.66 6.44
CA LYS A 31 -0.23 31.25 6.68
C LYS A 31 0.92 30.25 6.47
N ALA A 32 1.90 30.60 5.64
CA ALA A 32 3.13 29.83 5.49
C ALA A 32 4.09 30.05 6.67
N GLU A 33 4.18 31.29 7.17
CA GLU A 33 4.98 31.65 8.34
C GLU A 33 4.45 30.99 9.64
N SER A 34 3.14 30.78 9.79
CA SER A 34 2.55 30.15 11.00
C SER A 34 2.68 28.62 11.07
N LYS A 35 3.05 27.93 9.98
CA LYS A 35 3.21 26.46 9.93
C LYS A 35 4.63 25.97 10.26
N LEU A 36 5.55 26.89 10.59
CA LEU A 36 6.97 26.61 10.81
C LEU A 36 7.32 26.08 12.22
N VAL A 37 6.35 25.97 13.14
CA VAL A 37 6.62 25.53 14.51
C VAL A 37 6.35 24.03 14.67
N GLY A 38 7.39 23.23 14.44
CA GLY A 38 7.62 21.93 15.07
C GLY A 38 6.89 20.72 14.47
N PHE A 39 7.60 19.92 13.67
CA PHE A 39 7.17 18.56 13.37
C PHE A 39 8.37 17.60 13.32
N ARG A 40 8.51 16.77 14.37
CA ARG A 40 9.33 15.55 14.35
C ARG A 40 8.37 14.37 14.22
N GLN A 41 8.28 13.75 13.03
CA GLN A 41 7.47 12.56 12.83
C GLN A 41 8.19 11.33 13.41
N SER A 42 7.65 10.76 14.48
CA SER A 42 7.88 9.34 14.79
C SER A 42 6.93 8.51 13.93
N THR A 43 7.45 7.53 13.19
CA THR A 43 6.78 6.83 12.08
C THR A 43 5.74 5.77 12.49
N ASN A 44 5.48 5.60 13.79
CA ASN A 44 4.66 4.49 14.32
C ASN A 44 3.36 4.95 15.01
N TYR A 45 3.00 6.23 14.85
CA TYR A 45 1.87 6.85 15.52
C TYR A 45 1.23 7.91 14.61
N ILE A 46 -0.10 8.02 14.64
CA ILE A 46 -0.83 9.09 13.97
C ILE A 46 -0.89 10.28 14.92
N ASP A 47 -0.19 11.35 14.57
CA ASP A 47 -0.35 12.64 15.24
C ASP A 47 -1.70 13.26 14.85
N SER A 48 -2.33 13.96 15.78
CA SER A 48 -3.69 14.53 15.67
C SER A 48 -3.84 15.61 14.58
N THR A 49 -2.74 15.96 13.91
CA THR A 49 -2.65 16.99 12.87
C THR A 49 -2.91 16.49 11.44
N LEU A 50 -3.09 15.17 11.21
CA LEU A 50 -3.51 14.63 9.91
C LEU A 50 -4.93 15.11 9.48
N THR A 51 -5.67 15.74 10.40
CA THR A 51 -7.11 16.07 10.35
C THR A 51 -7.55 17.10 9.31
N ASN A 52 -6.66 17.92 8.75
CA ASN A 52 -7.06 19.07 7.91
C ASN A 52 -6.62 18.99 6.44
N GLU A 53 -6.06 17.87 5.99
CA GLU A 53 -5.50 17.77 4.63
C GLU A 53 -6.41 17.08 3.62
N SER A 54 -7.22 16.08 4.01
CA SER A 54 -8.18 15.41 3.12
C SER A 54 -9.27 14.65 3.90
N ILE A 55 -10.30 14.18 3.19
CA ILE A 55 -11.35 13.28 3.66
C ILE A 55 -11.54 12.11 2.69
N TYR A 56 -12.05 10.98 3.17
CA TYR A 56 -12.42 9.86 2.32
C TYR A 56 -13.85 10.05 1.77
N TYR A 57 -14.15 9.35 0.68
CA TYR A 57 -15.47 9.25 0.10
C TYR A 57 -15.70 7.86 -0.52
N ILE A 58 -16.96 7.51 -0.72
CA ILE A 58 -17.41 6.30 -1.39
C ILE A 58 -18.22 6.74 -2.60
N ASP A 59 -17.84 6.24 -3.76
CA ASP A 59 -18.48 6.54 -5.03
C ASP A 59 -19.73 5.68 -5.21
N SER A 60 -20.84 6.25 -5.67
CA SER A 60 -22.07 5.48 -5.93
C SER A 60 -21.87 4.44 -7.02
N GLN A 61 -20.97 4.69 -7.98
CA GLN A 61 -20.63 3.75 -9.05
C GLN A 61 -19.64 2.66 -8.61
N SER A 62 -18.92 2.89 -7.50
CA SER A 62 -17.93 1.95 -6.96
C SER A 62 -18.04 1.84 -5.44
N PRO A 63 -19.17 1.33 -4.92
CA PRO A 63 -19.47 1.34 -3.48
C PRO A 63 -18.53 0.43 -2.67
N LYS A 64 -17.89 -0.54 -3.33
CA LYS A 64 -16.90 -1.45 -2.75
C LYS A 64 -15.53 -0.80 -2.54
N LEU A 65 -15.31 0.42 -3.03
CA LEU A 65 -14.03 1.11 -2.93
C LEU A 65 -14.11 2.34 -2.03
N ARG A 66 -13.11 2.48 -1.17
CA ARG A 66 -12.86 3.65 -0.35
C ARG A 66 -11.81 4.52 -1.04
N LYS A 67 -12.20 5.73 -1.40
CA LYS A 67 -11.36 6.72 -2.10
C LYS A 67 -11.03 7.89 -1.16
N VAL A 68 -9.94 8.58 -1.41
CA VAL A 68 -9.52 9.77 -0.65
C VAL A 68 -9.43 10.92 -1.64
N TYR A 69 -10.01 12.08 -1.29
CA TYR A 69 -9.88 13.24 -2.15
C TYR A 69 -8.41 13.61 -2.31
N PRO A 70 -7.94 13.91 -3.54
CA PRO A 70 -6.56 14.33 -3.74
C PRO A 70 -6.20 15.53 -2.86
N TYR A 71 -4.96 15.58 -2.39
CA TYR A 71 -4.51 16.61 -1.46
C TYR A 71 -3.06 17.01 -1.70
N PHE A 72 -2.73 18.24 -1.35
CA PHE A 72 -1.34 18.69 -1.37
C PHE A 72 -0.60 18.21 -0.13
N PHE A 73 0.59 17.68 -0.34
CA PHE A 73 1.47 17.20 0.72
C PHE A 73 2.89 17.71 0.51
N THR A 74 3.51 18.15 1.59
CA THR A 74 4.92 18.60 1.59
C THR A 74 5.80 17.51 2.17
N TRP A 75 6.63 16.91 1.33
CA TRP A 75 7.74 16.07 1.77
C TRP A 75 8.80 16.96 2.37
N ILE A 76 9.26 16.62 3.57
CA ILE A 76 10.34 17.34 4.25
C ILE A 76 11.45 16.34 4.56
N THR A 77 12.67 16.69 4.18
CA THR A 77 13.85 15.90 4.55
C THR A 77 15.04 16.82 4.71
N TYR A 78 15.98 16.45 5.58
CA TYR A 78 17.24 17.16 5.70
C TYR A 78 18.26 16.57 4.73
N ALA A 79 19.16 17.42 4.26
CA ALA A 79 20.23 17.02 3.37
C ALA A 79 21.03 15.87 3.99
N LYS A 80 21.24 14.82 3.20
CA LYS A 80 22.03 13.66 3.57
C LYS A 80 23.45 13.84 3.08
N GLU A 81 24.41 13.22 3.74
CA GLU A 81 25.84 13.36 3.43
C GLU A 81 26.17 13.11 1.95
N ARG A 82 25.61 12.03 1.38
CA ARG A 82 25.77 11.68 -0.03
C ARG A 82 25.16 12.68 -1.04
N TRP A 83 24.43 13.69 -0.58
CA TRP A 83 23.86 14.76 -1.40
C TRP A 83 24.74 16.00 -1.42
N TYR A 84 25.69 16.13 -0.50
CA TYR A 84 26.51 17.33 -0.37
C TYR A 84 27.35 17.54 -1.63
N GLY A 85 27.39 18.78 -2.10
CA GLY A 85 28.15 19.14 -3.30
C GLY A 85 27.50 18.68 -4.62
N ARG A 86 26.37 17.95 -4.58
CA ARG A 86 25.59 17.58 -5.77
C ARG A 86 24.54 18.65 -6.06
N THR A 87 24.16 18.75 -7.33
CA THR A 87 23.04 19.62 -7.70
C THR A 87 21.72 19.02 -7.23
N ILE A 88 20.74 19.88 -6.97
CA ILE A 88 19.38 19.45 -6.63
C ILE A 88 18.77 18.58 -7.73
N GLU A 89 19.07 18.88 -8.99
CA GLU A 89 18.64 18.07 -10.13
C GLU A 89 19.17 16.64 -10.05
N ASP A 90 20.48 16.48 -9.84
CA ASP A 90 21.10 15.15 -9.75
C ASP A 90 20.50 14.33 -8.60
N VAL A 91 20.30 14.96 -7.44
CA VAL A 91 19.70 14.29 -6.29
C VAL A 91 18.28 13.86 -6.58
N PHE A 92 17.49 14.72 -7.23
CA PHE A 92 16.14 14.37 -7.66
C PHE A 92 16.16 13.21 -8.66
N GLN A 93 16.97 13.27 -9.72
CA GLN A 93 17.04 12.24 -10.76
C GLN A 93 17.50 10.87 -10.26
N HIS A 94 18.30 10.82 -9.20
CA HIS A 94 18.82 9.55 -8.67
C HIS A 94 18.06 9.02 -7.46
N GLU A 95 17.64 9.88 -6.53
CA GLU A 95 17.04 9.46 -5.26
C GLU A 95 15.51 9.51 -5.30
N PHE A 96 14.95 10.39 -6.14
CA PHE A 96 13.53 10.67 -6.22
C PHE A 96 12.97 10.40 -7.61
N ARG A 97 13.49 9.39 -8.35
CA ARG A 97 13.02 9.03 -9.71
C ARG A 97 11.51 9.06 -9.87
N ARG A 98 10.77 8.46 -8.93
CA ARG A 98 9.28 8.41 -8.95
C ARG A 98 8.59 9.78 -8.82
N ALA A 99 9.26 10.77 -8.25
CA ALA A 99 8.76 12.14 -8.15
C ALA A 99 8.88 12.88 -9.50
N ILE A 100 9.90 12.57 -10.30
CA ILE A 100 10.21 13.25 -11.58
C ILE A 100 9.56 12.56 -12.78
N LEU A 101 9.32 11.24 -12.69
CA LEU A 101 8.60 10.50 -13.73
C LEU A 101 7.19 11.05 -14.01
N LYS A 102 6.69 11.97 -13.19
CA LYS A 102 5.35 12.55 -13.30
C LYS A 102 5.32 13.96 -13.90
N GLN A 103 6.43 14.71 -13.90
CA GLN A 103 6.52 16.09 -14.39
C GLN A 103 7.98 16.43 -14.74
N ASN A 104 8.21 17.25 -15.77
CA ASN A 104 9.54 17.77 -16.09
C ASN A 104 10.12 18.50 -14.87
N PHE A 105 11.32 18.12 -14.40
CA PHE A 105 11.95 18.71 -13.22
C PHE A 105 12.06 20.24 -13.32
N ASN A 106 12.22 20.76 -14.54
CA ASN A 106 12.21 22.21 -14.79
C ASN A 106 10.89 22.87 -14.37
N ASP A 107 9.76 22.22 -14.62
CA ASP A 107 8.45 22.77 -14.28
C ASP A 107 8.19 22.70 -12.78
N ILE A 108 8.67 21.65 -12.11
CA ILE A 108 8.63 21.53 -10.64
C ILE A 108 9.38 22.71 -9.99
N ILE A 109 10.58 23.03 -10.48
CA ILE A 109 11.40 24.14 -9.97
C ILE A 109 10.75 25.49 -10.32
N ARG A 110 10.33 25.71 -11.57
CA ARG A 110 9.67 26.95 -12.02
C ARG A 110 8.40 27.27 -11.24
N ASN A 111 7.61 26.24 -10.91
CA ASN A 111 6.38 26.39 -10.13
C ASN A 111 6.64 26.53 -8.62
N GLY A 112 7.91 26.51 -8.18
CA GLY A 112 8.29 26.66 -6.77
C GLY A 112 7.83 25.50 -5.88
N LEU A 113 7.65 24.31 -6.47
CA LEU A 113 7.25 23.08 -5.77
C LEU A 113 8.42 22.44 -5.03
N VAL A 114 9.66 22.84 -5.30
CA VAL A 114 10.84 22.45 -4.51
C VAL A 114 11.42 23.70 -3.87
N ARG A 115 11.70 23.58 -2.57
CA ARG A 115 12.30 24.64 -1.75
C ARG A 115 13.42 24.09 -0.90
N ILE A 116 14.42 24.94 -0.66
CA ILE A 116 15.47 24.70 0.31
C ILE A 116 15.35 25.78 1.38
N ASN A 117 15.23 25.38 2.65
CA ASN A 117 15.10 26.29 3.78
C ASN A 117 13.95 27.31 3.60
N GLY A 118 12.82 26.88 3.02
CA GLY A 118 11.67 27.72 2.75
C GLY A 118 11.74 28.61 1.49
N GLN A 119 12.87 28.63 0.79
CA GLN A 119 13.09 29.48 -0.40
C GLN A 119 13.01 28.67 -1.70
N CYS A 120 12.44 29.28 -2.75
CA CYS A 120 12.54 28.73 -4.11
C CYS A 120 13.99 28.79 -4.57
N ILE A 121 14.40 27.79 -5.33
CA ILE A 121 15.79 27.60 -5.75
C ILE A 121 15.89 27.44 -7.28
N GLU A 122 17.09 27.62 -7.82
CA GLU A 122 17.40 27.32 -9.22
C GLU A 122 17.80 25.85 -9.40
N LYS A 123 17.71 25.35 -10.64
CA LYS A 123 17.98 23.95 -11.00
C LYS A 123 19.40 23.47 -10.64
N ASN A 124 20.36 24.38 -10.68
CA ASN A 124 21.78 24.16 -10.41
C ASN A 124 22.15 24.36 -8.94
N TYR A 125 21.18 24.56 -8.04
CA TYR A 125 21.45 24.71 -6.62
C TYR A 125 22.25 23.53 -6.07
N ILE A 126 23.37 23.81 -5.41
CA ILE A 126 24.24 22.80 -4.81
C ILE A 126 23.82 22.59 -3.35
N ILE A 127 23.46 21.36 -3.02
CA ILE A 127 22.99 20.99 -1.67
C ILE A 127 24.14 21.07 -0.67
N LYS A 128 23.87 21.67 0.50
CA LYS A 128 24.80 21.85 1.61
C LYS A 128 24.35 21.07 2.84
N ASN A 129 25.31 20.84 3.74
CA ASN A 129 25.01 20.25 5.05
C ASN A 129 24.01 21.15 5.83
N GLY A 130 22.99 20.53 6.41
CA GLY A 130 21.95 21.21 7.17
C GLY A 130 20.78 21.74 6.35
N ASP A 131 20.83 21.67 5.01
CA ASP A 131 19.72 22.12 4.18
C ASP A 131 18.44 21.32 4.44
N LYS A 132 17.33 22.04 4.63
CA LYS A 132 16.00 21.47 4.71
C LYS A 132 15.36 21.48 3.33
N LEU A 133 15.23 20.30 2.72
CA LEU A 133 14.52 20.10 1.46
C LEU A 133 13.02 19.96 1.71
N GLU A 134 12.24 20.76 0.99
CA GLU A 134 10.77 20.74 1.01
C GLU A 134 10.25 20.54 -0.41
N HIS A 135 9.48 19.47 -0.64
CA HIS A 135 8.91 19.15 -1.95
C HIS A 135 7.39 19.02 -1.86
N PHE A 136 6.69 19.94 -2.51
CA PHE A 136 5.23 20.03 -2.57
C PHE A 136 4.71 19.13 -3.69
N THR A 137 3.88 18.16 -3.33
CA THR A 137 3.33 17.18 -4.27
C THR A 137 1.81 17.12 -4.15
N HIS A 138 1.12 17.07 -5.29
CA HIS A 138 -0.28 16.71 -5.32
C HIS A 138 -0.40 15.19 -5.25
N ARG A 139 -1.01 14.69 -4.17
CA ARG A 139 -1.07 13.26 -3.85
C ARG A 139 -2.43 12.68 -4.18
N HIS A 140 -2.36 11.49 -4.78
CA HIS A 140 -3.48 10.59 -5.00
C HIS A 140 -3.17 9.30 -4.26
N GLU A 141 -4.05 8.92 -3.34
CA GLU A 141 -3.95 7.62 -2.66
C GLU A 141 -4.65 6.55 -3.46
N VAL A 142 -4.17 5.32 -3.29
CA VAL A 142 -4.78 4.16 -3.93
C VAL A 142 -6.10 3.83 -3.28
N PRO A 143 -7.20 3.64 -4.05
CA PRO A 143 -8.42 3.10 -3.50
C PRO A 143 -8.15 1.78 -2.82
N VAL A 144 -8.81 1.58 -1.68
CA VAL A 144 -8.77 0.33 -0.92
C VAL A 144 -10.17 -0.21 -0.79
N ILE A 145 -10.31 -1.48 -0.41
CA ILE A 145 -11.61 -2.08 -0.18
C ILE A 145 -12.37 -1.32 0.91
N ASN A 146 -13.62 -1.01 0.64
CA ASN A 146 -14.53 -0.35 1.58
C ASN A 146 -15.21 -1.38 2.48
N GLN A 147 -14.41 -2.11 3.24
CA GLN A 147 -14.89 -3.10 4.20
C GLN A 147 -14.69 -2.57 5.62
N LYS A 148 -15.75 -2.62 6.44
CA LYS A 148 -15.64 -2.29 7.86
C LYS A 148 -14.76 -3.30 8.57
N PHE A 149 -13.97 -2.83 9.52
CA PHE A 149 -13.16 -3.70 10.36
C PHE A 149 -14.06 -4.48 11.31
N ASN A 150 -13.89 -5.81 11.28
CA ASN A 150 -14.43 -6.68 12.30
C ASN A 150 -13.51 -6.59 13.52
N ILE A 151 -14.02 -6.00 14.60
CA ILE A 151 -13.29 -5.86 15.87
C ILE A 151 -13.56 -7.12 16.68
N LEU A 152 -12.54 -7.95 16.84
CA LEU A 152 -12.62 -9.20 17.59
C LEU A 152 -12.52 -8.94 19.09
N ILE A 153 -11.56 -8.10 19.49
CA ILE A 153 -11.34 -7.70 20.88
C ILE A 153 -11.03 -6.21 20.96
N ASN A 154 -11.65 -5.54 21.93
CA ASN A 154 -11.37 -4.14 22.26
C ASN A 154 -11.47 -3.96 23.77
N ASN A 155 -10.37 -4.20 24.48
CA ASN A 155 -10.29 -4.07 25.94
C ASN A 155 -9.27 -2.98 26.32
N GLU A 156 -8.90 -2.84 27.60
CA GLU A 156 -7.98 -1.81 28.06
C GLU A 156 -6.55 -1.96 27.49
N ASP A 157 -6.14 -3.20 27.22
CA ASP A 157 -4.77 -3.52 26.80
C ASP A 157 -4.62 -3.56 25.27
N TYR A 158 -5.58 -4.17 24.59
CA TYR A 158 -5.47 -4.60 23.21
C TYR A 158 -6.70 -4.21 22.37
N LEU A 159 -6.42 -3.91 21.12
CA LEU A 159 -7.38 -3.91 20.02
C LEU A 159 -6.94 -4.99 19.02
N VAL A 160 -7.80 -5.96 18.78
CA VAL A 160 -7.60 -7.02 17.79
C VAL A 160 -8.68 -6.88 16.74
N ILE A 161 -8.26 -6.76 15.49
CA ILE A 161 -9.14 -6.66 14.33
C ILE A 161 -8.85 -7.79 13.36
N ASP A 162 -9.86 -8.19 12.60
CA ASP A 162 -9.66 -8.88 11.33
C ASP A 162 -9.48 -7.83 10.22
N LYS A 163 -8.24 -7.69 9.75
CA LYS A 163 -7.86 -6.69 8.75
C LYS A 163 -8.31 -7.16 7.36
N PRO A 164 -9.10 -6.37 6.62
CA PRO A 164 -9.38 -6.64 5.21
C PRO A 164 -8.10 -6.61 4.34
N CYS A 165 -8.15 -7.23 3.16
CA CYS A 165 -7.11 -7.07 2.14
C CYS A 165 -7.01 -5.60 1.68
N SER A 166 -5.98 -5.28 0.88
CA SER A 166 -5.69 -3.95 0.29
C SER A 166 -5.29 -2.79 1.20
N ILE A 167 -5.54 -2.85 2.51
CA ILE A 167 -5.30 -1.74 3.44
C ILE A 167 -3.95 -1.91 4.16
N PRO A 168 -2.97 -1.01 3.98
CA PRO A 168 -1.75 -0.99 4.78
C PRO A 168 -2.02 -0.66 6.25
N VAL A 169 -1.20 -1.21 7.15
CA VAL A 169 -1.38 -1.00 8.59
C VAL A 169 -1.16 0.46 9.01
N HIS A 170 -0.11 1.10 8.51
CA HIS A 170 0.33 2.45 8.91
C HIS A 170 0.68 3.28 7.66
N PRO A 171 0.74 4.62 7.76
CA PRO A 171 1.15 5.49 6.65
C PRO A 171 2.47 5.04 6.02
N CYS A 172 2.43 4.67 4.75
CA CYS A 172 3.59 4.23 4.00
C CYS A 172 3.38 4.43 2.49
N GLY A 173 4.47 4.76 1.77
CA GLY A 173 4.44 4.92 0.31
C GLY A 173 3.31 5.84 -0.16
N LYS A 174 2.37 5.29 -0.94
CA LYS A 174 1.21 6.00 -1.51
C LYS A 174 0.06 6.24 -0.52
N TYR A 175 0.10 5.67 0.69
CA TYR A 175 -1.03 5.66 1.64
C TYR A 175 -0.76 6.50 2.90
N ARG A 176 -1.73 7.32 3.29
CA ARG A 176 -1.75 8.02 4.59
C ARG A 176 -3.13 7.89 5.22
N PHE A 177 -4.18 8.26 4.49
CA PHE A 177 -5.58 8.19 4.94
C PHE A 177 -6.19 6.81 4.71
N ASN A 178 -5.80 6.10 3.65
CA ASN A 178 -6.21 4.72 3.40
C ASN A 178 -5.28 3.75 4.12
N THR A 179 -5.25 3.83 5.45
CA THR A 179 -4.48 2.92 6.32
C THR A 179 -5.31 2.49 7.52
N VAL A 180 -5.01 1.32 8.10
CA VAL A 180 -5.74 0.80 9.28
C VAL A 180 -5.74 1.82 10.41
N LEU A 181 -4.57 2.36 10.76
CA LEU A 181 -4.46 3.35 11.85
C LEU A 181 -5.30 4.60 11.56
N ALA A 182 -5.31 5.10 10.32
CA ALA A 182 -6.08 6.29 9.97
C ALA A 182 -7.58 6.03 10.01
N ILE A 183 -8.03 4.90 9.47
CA ILE A 183 -9.44 4.49 9.49
C ILE A 183 -9.92 4.30 10.95
N LEU A 184 -9.16 3.59 11.78
CA LEU A 184 -9.48 3.42 13.20
C LEU A 184 -9.54 4.75 13.94
N HIS A 185 -8.62 5.66 13.64
CA HIS A 185 -8.61 6.97 14.26
C HIS A 185 -9.85 7.80 13.88
N TYR A 186 -10.16 7.90 12.58
CA TYR A 186 -11.19 8.81 12.10
C TYR A 186 -12.62 8.27 12.19
N GLU A 187 -12.82 6.98 11.91
CA GLU A 187 -14.17 6.39 11.88
C GLU A 187 -14.53 5.71 13.18
N TYR A 188 -13.56 5.09 13.86
CA TYR A 188 -13.81 4.37 15.09
C TYR A 188 -13.47 5.19 16.34
N GLN A 189 -12.91 6.40 16.18
CA GLN A 189 -12.46 7.28 17.27
C GLN A 189 -11.45 6.59 18.20
N LEU A 190 -10.65 5.66 17.66
CA LEU A 190 -9.63 4.92 18.39
C LEU A 190 -8.25 5.53 18.10
N SER A 191 -7.67 6.19 19.10
CA SER A 191 -6.34 6.80 19.03
C SER A 191 -5.34 6.07 19.94
N ASN A 192 -4.07 6.48 19.93
CA ASN A 192 -3.01 5.92 20.80
C ASN A 192 -2.72 4.42 20.61
N LEU A 193 -3.14 3.86 19.48
CA LEU A 193 -2.86 2.49 19.08
C LEU A 193 -1.40 2.34 18.63
N ARG A 194 -0.75 1.28 19.11
CA ARG A 194 0.62 0.92 18.75
C ARG A 194 0.62 -0.44 18.07
N THR A 195 1.23 -0.50 16.88
CA THR A 195 1.38 -1.74 16.13
C THR A 195 2.43 -2.63 16.80
N VAL A 196 2.06 -3.84 17.21
CA VAL A 196 2.99 -4.86 17.74
C VAL A 196 3.51 -5.80 16.66
N HIS A 197 2.77 -5.93 15.57
CA HIS A 197 3.24 -6.53 14.33
C HIS A 197 2.58 -5.80 13.15
N ARG A 198 2.98 -6.17 11.93
CA ARG A 198 2.39 -5.65 10.70
C ARG A 198 2.00 -6.82 9.81
N LEU A 199 0.90 -6.65 9.10
CA LEU A 199 0.56 -7.47 7.93
C LEU A 199 0.85 -6.64 6.68
N ASP A 200 1.21 -7.30 5.59
CA ASP A 200 1.38 -6.62 4.30
C ASP A 200 0.04 -6.05 3.84
N ARG A 201 0.10 -5.08 2.91
CA ARG A 201 -1.09 -4.40 2.37
C ARG A 201 -2.16 -5.40 1.91
N MET A 202 -1.75 -6.42 1.15
CA MET A 202 -2.64 -7.37 0.50
C MET A 202 -3.03 -8.55 1.39
N THR A 203 -2.33 -8.78 2.50
CA THR A 203 -2.64 -9.86 3.46
C THR A 203 -3.83 -9.46 4.31
N SER A 204 -4.84 -10.32 4.44
CA SER A 204 -5.94 -10.15 5.39
C SER A 204 -5.69 -10.88 6.71
N GLY A 205 -6.58 -10.74 7.69
CA GLY A 205 -6.56 -11.53 8.91
C GLY A 205 -6.16 -10.76 10.16
N ILE A 206 -5.84 -11.50 11.22
CA ILE A 206 -5.62 -11.00 12.57
C ILE A 206 -4.51 -9.94 12.61
N LEU A 207 -4.87 -8.74 13.08
CA LEU A 207 -3.95 -7.67 13.41
C LEU A 207 -4.18 -7.20 14.85
N ILE A 208 -3.10 -7.22 15.63
CA ILE A 208 -3.10 -6.83 17.04
C ILE A 208 -2.44 -5.47 17.20
N MET A 209 -3.07 -4.60 17.97
CA MET A 209 -2.54 -3.31 18.39
C MET A 209 -2.64 -3.18 19.91
N ALA A 210 -1.57 -2.69 20.53
CA ALA A 210 -1.55 -2.37 21.95
C ALA A 210 -2.02 -0.94 22.18
N LYS A 211 -2.80 -0.73 23.24
CA LYS A 211 -3.26 0.61 23.65
C LYS A 211 -2.25 1.37 24.50
N SER A 212 -1.29 0.67 25.11
CA SER A 212 -0.20 1.26 25.89
C SER A 212 1.18 0.86 25.37
N ALA A 213 2.17 1.72 25.63
CA ALA A 213 3.57 1.42 25.27
C ALA A 213 4.13 0.23 26.07
N GLU A 214 3.65 0.04 27.30
CA GLU A 214 4.03 -1.09 28.15
C GLU A 214 3.59 -2.42 27.53
N LYS A 215 2.31 -2.53 27.14
CA LYS A 215 1.77 -3.75 26.51
C LYS A 215 2.40 -4.01 25.14
N ALA A 216 2.69 -2.94 24.38
CA ALA A 216 3.42 -3.07 23.12
C ALA A 216 4.81 -3.70 23.33
N ARG A 217 5.55 -3.23 24.34
CA ARG A 217 6.87 -3.79 24.69
C ARG A 217 6.76 -5.23 25.18
N ALA A 218 5.76 -5.55 25.99
CA ALA A 218 5.56 -6.91 26.50
C ALA A 218 5.37 -7.92 25.34
N ILE A 219 4.54 -7.60 24.35
CA ILE A 219 4.35 -8.47 23.18
C ILE A 219 5.63 -8.59 22.35
N ASN A 220 6.29 -7.48 22.07
CA ASN A 220 7.51 -7.50 21.25
C ASN A 220 8.65 -8.24 21.95
N PHE A 221 8.79 -8.06 23.26
CA PHE A 221 9.77 -8.78 24.08
C PHE A 221 9.55 -10.30 24.02
N ASN A 222 8.28 -10.74 24.05
CA ASN A 222 7.93 -12.16 23.91
C ASN A 222 8.16 -12.68 22.48
N ALA A 223 8.05 -11.82 21.46
CA ALA A 223 8.31 -12.18 20.07
C ALA A 223 9.80 -12.36 19.76
N ASP A 224 10.69 -11.60 20.41
CA ASP A 224 12.13 -11.59 20.11
C ASP A 224 12.92 -12.80 20.70
N ARG A 225 12.33 -13.61 21.60
CA ARG A 225 13.03 -14.68 22.36
C ARG A 225 12.69 -16.14 21.96
N LEU A 226 12.44 -16.45 20.70
CA LEU A 226 12.06 -17.81 20.24
C LEU A 226 12.83 -18.97 20.91
N SER A 227 12.09 -19.87 21.58
CA SER A 227 12.19 -21.34 21.35
C SER A 227 11.15 -22.16 22.12
N THR A 228 10.52 -21.66 23.20
CA THR A 228 9.54 -22.48 23.94
C THR A 228 8.29 -21.76 24.47
N ASN A 229 8.21 -20.41 24.44
CA ASN A 229 7.05 -19.62 24.94
C ASN A 229 6.78 -18.35 24.09
N GLY A 230 7.10 -18.39 22.79
CA GLY A 230 7.06 -17.24 21.89
C GLY A 230 5.71 -16.99 21.21
N VAL A 231 5.62 -15.85 20.52
CA VAL A 231 4.48 -15.50 19.67
C VAL A 231 4.40 -16.45 18.46
N ASP A 232 3.24 -17.08 18.28
CA ASP A 232 2.98 -18.05 17.22
C ASP A 232 1.99 -17.47 16.19
N LYS A 233 2.25 -17.69 14.91
CA LYS A 233 1.45 -17.12 13.81
C LYS A 233 1.08 -18.23 12.83
N LEU A 234 -0.19 -18.29 12.47
CA LEU A 234 -0.71 -19.24 11.51
C LEU A 234 -1.42 -18.50 10.38
N TYR A 235 -1.08 -18.86 9.16
CA TYR A 235 -1.66 -18.29 7.95
C TYR A 235 -2.34 -19.39 7.12
N LEU A 236 -3.35 -19.00 6.36
CA LEU A 236 -3.98 -19.81 5.34
C LEU A 236 -3.69 -19.19 3.98
N CYS A 237 -3.32 -20.01 3.01
CA CYS A 237 -3.11 -19.59 1.63
C CYS A 237 -3.88 -20.48 0.65
N ARG A 238 -4.27 -19.91 -0.49
CA ARG A 238 -4.64 -20.70 -1.68
C ARG A 238 -3.51 -20.62 -2.70
N VAL A 239 -2.94 -21.77 -3.02
CA VAL A 239 -1.77 -21.90 -3.89
C VAL A 239 -2.14 -22.56 -5.22
N ARG A 240 -1.38 -22.26 -6.27
CA ARG A 240 -1.52 -22.89 -7.58
C ARG A 240 -1.06 -24.35 -7.51
N GLY A 241 -1.74 -25.23 -8.24
CA GLY A 241 -1.42 -26.66 -8.34
C GLY A 241 -1.93 -27.50 -7.17
N GLU A 242 -1.76 -28.81 -7.30
CA GLU A 242 -1.98 -29.78 -6.23
C GLU A 242 -0.77 -29.77 -5.28
N PHE A 243 -0.93 -29.17 -4.11
CA PHE A 243 0.14 -29.10 -3.13
C PHE A 243 0.46 -30.52 -2.64
N PRO A 244 1.69 -31.00 -2.84
CA PRO A 244 2.07 -32.36 -2.54
C PRO A 244 2.07 -32.62 -1.03
N TYR A 245 2.28 -33.87 -0.64
CA TYR A 245 2.45 -34.27 0.76
C TYR A 245 1.18 -34.10 1.62
N ILE A 246 0.04 -34.55 1.08
CA ILE A 246 -1.21 -34.66 1.84
C ILE A 246 -0.94 -35.39 3.17
N ASN A 247 -1.43 -34.81 4.28
CA ASN A 247 -1.22 -35.29 5.65
C ASN A 247 0.20 -35.20 6.22
N GLN A 248 1.13 -34.52 5.54
CA GLN A 248 2.49 -34.29 6.05
C GLN A 248 2.77 -32.80 6.26
N ILE A 249 3.84 -32.53 7.02
CA ILE A 249 4.35 -31.17 7.24
C ILE A 249 5.61 -31.00 6.39
N VAL A 250 5.59 -30.02 5.49
CA VAL A 250 6.74 -29.63 4.66
C VAL A 250 7.48 -28.50 5.36
N ARG A 251 8.77 -28.66 5.61
CA ARG A 251 9.63 -27.61 6.19
C ARG A 251 10.50 -26.99 5.11
N VAL A 252 10.42 -25.67 4.98
CA VAL A 252 11.36 -24.90 4.15
C VAL A 252 12.31 -24.13 5.05
N ASP A 253 13.59 -24.46 4.97
CA ASP A 253 14.69 -23.77 5.65
C ASP A 253 15.60 -23.12 4.61
N GLN A 254 15.15 -22.00 4.07
CA GLN A 254 15.87 -21.27 3.04
C GLN A 254 15.96 -19.79 3.42
N PRO A 255 17.15 -19.17 3.36
CA PRO A 255 17.33 -17.78 3.71
C PRO A 255 16.66 -16.87 2.66
N ILE A 256 16.24 -15.69 3.11
CA ILE A 256 15.60 -14.68 2.26
C ILE A 256 16.37 -13.37 2.35
N GLU A 257 16.63 -12.78 1.19
CA GLU A 257 17.22 -11.46 1.05
C GLU A 257 16.29 -10.49 0.34
N THR A 258 16.35 -9.22 0.72
CA THR A 258 15.66 -8.12 0.04
C THR A 258 16.62 -7.51 -0.98
N PHE A 259 16.27 -7.59 -2.27
CA PHE A 259 17.06 -6.98 -3.34
C PHE A 259 16.44 -5.67 -3.87
N SER A 260 15.16 -5.38 -3.56
CA SER A 260 14.54 -4.10 -3.85
C SER A 260 13.70 -3.58 -2.68
N PHE A 261 14.26 -2.65 -1.90
CA PHE A 261 13.50 -1.99 -0.82
C PHE A 261 12.37 -1.10 -1.35
N GLN A 262 12.52 -0.55 -2.55
CA GLN A 262 11.54 0.36 -3.15
C GLN A 262 10.25 -0.35 -3.59
N LEU A 263 10.37 -1.61 -3.99
CA LEU A 263 9.24 -2.46 -4.38
C LEU A 263 8.88 -3.48 -3.29
N GLY A 264 9.73 -3.65 -2.28
CA GLY A 264 9.61 -4.72 -1.30
C GLY A 264 9.86 -6.11 -1.92
N LEU A 265 10.69 -6.21 -2.96
CA LEU A 265 11.00 -7.51 -3.57
C LEU A 265 12.07 -8.25 -2.77
N THR A 266 11.80 -9.52 -2.55
CA THR A 266 12.67 -10.47 -1.86
C THR A 266 12.84 -11.72 -2.71
N LYS A 267 13.91 -12.46 -2.47
CA LYS A 267 14.18 -13.73 -3.12
C LYS A 267 14.93 -14.64 -2.16
N ILE A 268 14.99 -15.92 -2.49
CA ILE A 268 15.88 -16.87 -1.80
C ILE A 268 17.32 -16.41 -1.97
N GLY A 269 18.03 -16.27 -0.85
CA GLY A 269 19.39 -15.77 -0.80
C GLY A 269 19.76 -15.11 0.54
N GLY A 270 21.02 -14.73 0.65
CA GLY A 270 21.59 -14.13 1.87
C GLY A 270 21.92 -15.13 2.97
N ASN A 271 22.35 -14.60 4.12
CA ASN A 271 22.97 -15.42 5.19
C ASN A 271 22.04 -15.67 6.38
N LYS A 272 20.88 -15.01 6.43
CA LYS A 272 19.99 -15.06 7.58
C LYS A 272 18.93 -16.13 7.38
N GLN A 273 19.11 -17.27 8.04
CA GLN A 273 18.16 -18.38 7.99
C GLN A 273 16.76 -17.94 8.42
N CYS A 274 15.76 -18.52 7.77
CA CYS A 274 14.36 -18.37 8.11
C CYS A 274 13.61 -19.63 7.70
N GLN A 275 12.67 -20.03 8.56
CA GLN A 275 11.99 -21.31 8.46
C GLN A 275 10.48 -21.12 8.40
N THR A 276 9.82 -21.90 7.54
CA THR A 276 8.37 -21.96 7.44
C THR A 276 7.92 -23.40 7.34
N LEU A 277 6.89 -23.75 8.11
CA LEU A 277 6.19 -25.04 7.99
C LEU A 277 4.95 -24.86 7.13
N PHE A 278 4.68 -25.83 6.26
CA PHE A 278 3.52 -25.89 5.39
C PHE A 278 2.77 -27.21 5.58
N ARG A 279 1.44 -27.16 5.49
CA ARG A 279 0.60 -28.36 5.48
C ARG A 279 -0.61 -28.15 4.58
N HIS A 280 -0.84 -29.09 3.66
CA HIS A 280 -2.08 -29.17 2.91
C HIS A 280 -3.28 -29.41 3.85
N VAL A 281 -4.39 -28.72 3.60
CA VAL A 281 -5.64 -28.88 4.33
C VAL A 281 -6.84 -28.77 3.38
N THR A 282 -7.98 -29.33 3.77
CA THR A 282 -9.25 -29.09 3.09
C THR A 282 -10.09 -28.04 3.81
N TYR A 283 -11.05 -27.43 3.11
CA TYR A 283 -11.95 -26.46 3.73
C TYR A 283 -12.79 -27.09 4.86
N GLU A 284 -13.30 -28.30 4.65
CA GLU A 284 -14.11 -29.02 5.66
C GLU A 284 -13.30 -29.35 6.91
N GLU A 285 -12.04 -29.77 6.77
CA GLU A 285 -11.14 -29.99 7.91
C GLU A 285 -10.97 -28.69 8.72
N LEU A 286 -10.72 -27.57 8.06
CA LEU A 286 -10.55 -26.27 8.73
C LEU A 286 -11.83 -25.82 9.43
N LYS A 287 -12.98 -25.97 8.77
CA LYS A 287 -14.28 -25.57 9.31
C LYS A 287 -14.62 -26.37 10.57
N GLN A 288 -14.47 -27.69 10.53
CA GLN A 288 -14.70 -28.56 11.68
C GLN A 288 -13.76 -28.20 12.85
N GLN A 289 -12.48 -27.94 12.57
CA GLN A 289 -11.50 -27.58 13.60
C GLN A 289 -11.79 -26.21 14.23
N GLN A 290 -12.26 -25.24 13.45
CA GLN A 290 -12.71 -23.95 13.99
C GLN A 290 -13.94 -24.10 14.89
N GLU A 291 -14.92 -24.89 14.47
CA GLU A 291 -16.20 -25.09 15.19
C GLU A 291 -16.01 -25.89 16.50
N ILE A 292 -15.18 -26.93 16.49
CA ILE A 292 -15.04 -27.86 17.62
C ILE A 292 -14.01 -27.37 18.64
N TYR A 293 -12.89 -26.80 18.18
CA TYR A 293 -11.70 -26.66 19.03
C TYR A 293 -11.29 -25.22 19.31
N GLY A 294 -11.70 -24.25 18.49
CA GLY A 294 -11.55 -22.79 18.71
C GLY A 294 -10.11 -22.24 18.92
N LYS A 295 -9.12 -23.09 19.20
CA LYS A 295 -7.78 -22.78 19.71
C LYS A 295 -6.69 -23.76 19.26
N PHE A 296 -7.02 -24.89 18.62
CA PHE A 296 -6.07 -25.97 18.31
C PHE A 296 -5.74 -26.16 16.82
N ILE A 297 -5.96 -25.17 15.94
CA ILE A 297 -5.51 -25.27 14.53
C ILE A 297 -3.97 -25.39 14.45
N PHE A 298 -3.26 -24.81 15.43
CA PHE A 298 -1.81 -24.99 15.56
C PHE A 298 -1.40 -26.46 15.64
N ASP A 299 -2.22 -27.35 16.21
CA ASP A 299 -1.89 -28.79 16.33
C ASP A 299 -1.87 -29.49 14.97
N LEU A 300 -2.51 -28.93 13.95
CA LEU A 300 -2.38 -29.42 12.58
C LEU A 300 -0.95 -29.21 12.05
N ILE A 301 -0.19 -28.24 12.57
CA ILE A 301 1.13 -27.88 12.05
C ILE A 301 2.20 -27.77 13.15
N ASN A 302 2.00 -28.47 14.27
CA ASN A 302 2.95 -28.56 15.38
C ASN A 302 3.94 -29.71 15.18
N GLU A 303 5.22 -29.47 15.48
CA GLU A 303 6.34 -30.41 15.34
C GLU A 303 6.26 -31.63 16.29
N THR A 304 5.31 -31.67 17.23
CA THR A 304 5.13 -32.78 18.19
C THR A 304 4.70 -34.11 17.56
N ASN A 305 4.50 -34.17 16.25
CA ASN A 305 4.44 -35.40 15.47
C ASN A 305 5.76 -35.62 14.69
N GLU A 306 6.88 -35.76 15.42
CA GLU A 306 8.24 -35.95 14.87
C GLU A 306 8.39 -37.11 13.87
N LYS A 307 7.42 -38.03 13.81
CA LYS A 307 7.47 -39.19 12.92
C LYS A 307 7.20 -38.89 11.43
N ASN A 308 6.73 -37.68 11.08
CA ASN A 308 6.29 -37.34 9.71
C ASN A 308 6.90 -36.05 9.12
N ILE A 309 8.02 -35.55 9.66
CA ILE A 309 8.70 -34.37 9.08
C ILE A 309 9.72 -34.87 8.04
N GLU A 310 9.32 -34.96 6.77
CA GLU A 310 10.30 -35.12 5.69
C GLU A 310 11.09 -33.81 5.55
N THR A 311 12.37 -33.87 5.93
CA THR A 311 13.28 -32.70 5.95
C THR A 311 13.92 -32.46 4.58
N VAL A 312 13.52 -33.14 3.52
CA VAL A 312 14.23 -33.08 2.24
C VAL A 312 13.22 -32.97 1.11
N ILE A 313 13.26 -31.82 0.44
CA ILE A 313 12.66 -31.68 -0.88
C ILE A 313 13.54 -32.53 -1.80
N ASP A 314 13.12 -33.77 -2.04
CA ASP A 314 13.85 -34.69 -2.90
C ASP A 314 13.82 -34.16 -4.34
N GLU A 315 15.00 -34.05 -4.94
CA GLU A 315 15.23 -33.71 -6.36
C GLU A 315 14.39 -34.61 -7.30
N SER A 316 14.02 -35.82 -6.89
CA SER A 316 13.15 -36.70 -7.68
C SER A 316 11.74 -36.14 -7.96
N LEU A 317 11.27 -35.13 -7.18
CA LEU A 317 9.97 -34.48 -7.35
C LEU A 317 9.94 -33.36 -8.40
N TYR A 318 11.05 -33.03 -9.08
CA TYR A 318 11.09 -32.03 -10.16
C TYR A 318 10.07 -32.28 -11.30
N LYS A 319 9.50 -33.49 -11.40
CA LYS A 319 8.71 -33.94 -12.55
C LYS A 319 7.21 -33.63 -12.54
N TYR A 320 6.66 -33.13 -11.44
CA TYR A 320 5.23 -32.79 -11.37
C TYR A 320 5.03 -31.33 -10.97
N MET A 321 5.43 -30.41 -11.85
CA MET A 321 4.63 -29.20 -11.99
C MET A 321 3.30 -29.67 -12.55
N ASP A 322 2.21 -29.56 -11.79
CA ASP A 322 0.88 -29.72 -12.40
C ASP A 322 0.76 -28.64 -13.47
N GLN A 323 0.74 -29.09 -14.73
CA GLN A 323 0.59 -28.21 -15.90
C GLN A 323 -0.85 -27.65 -15.96
N ASP A 324 -1.76 -28.22 -15.18
CA ASP A 324 -3.11 -27.72 -15.05
C ASP A 324 -3.13 -26.47 -14.16
N GLU A 325 -3.11 -25.30 -14.80
CA GLU A 325 -3.16 -24.00 -14.13
C GLU A 325 -4.49 -23.78 -13.37
N THR A 326 -5.50 -24.60 -13.59
CA THR A 326 -6.83 -24.44 -12.99
C THR A 326 -6.92 -25.02 -11.58
N LYS A 327 -6.02 -25.93 -11.22
CA LYS A 327 -6.03 -26.57 -9.91
C LYS A 327 -5.39 -25.69 -8.85
N THR A 328 -5.96 -25.77 -7.66
CA THR A 328 -5.49 -24.99 -6.51
C THR A 328 -5.63 -25.78 -5.23
N SER A 329 -4.78 -25.50 -4.24
CA SER A 329 -4.80 -26.16 -2.94
C SER A 329 -4.85 -25.15 -1.80
N LEU A 330 -5.40 -25.55 -0.65
CA LEU A 330 -5.31 -24.78 0.59
C LEU A 330 -4.12 -25.26 1.42
N VAL A 331 -3.33 -24.31 1.91
CA VAL A 331 -2.11 -24.59 2.65
C VAL A 331 -2.07 -23.75 3.93
N LEU A 332 -1.96 -24.43 5.07
CA LEU A 332 -1.60 -23.80 6.33
C LEU A 332 -0.11 -23.50 6.34
N CYS A 333 0.25 -22.29 6.77
CA CYS A 333 1.61 -21.80 6.79
C CYS A 333 1.95 -21.28 8.19
N ARG A 334 2.97 -21.85 8.83
CA ARG A 334 3.49 -21.39 10.13
C ARG A 334 4.92 -20.90 9.96
N PRO A 335 5.14 -19.58 9.83
CA PRO A 335 6.49 -19.03 9.81
C PRO A 335 7.08 -19.06 11.23
N LEU A 336 8.26 -19.66 11.37
CA LEU A 336 9.03 -19.70 12.63
C LEU A 336 9.96 -18.48 12.78
N SER A 337 9.91 -17.57 11.80
CA SER A 337 10.64 -16.31 11.77
C SER A 337 9.82 -15.21 11.08
N GLY A 338 10.28 -13.95 11.12
CA GLY A 338 9.54 -12.80 10.59
C GLY A 338 10.23 -12.05 9.45
N ARG A 339 10.58 -12.72 8.34
CA ARG A 339 11.13 -12.04 7.15
C ARG A 339 10.04 -11.43 6.27
N MET A 340 10.39 -10.38 5.53
CA MET A 340 9.48 -9.74 4.57
C MET A 340 9.08 -10.75 3.47
N HIS A 341 7.79 -10.89 3.23
CA HIS A 341 7.22 -11.82 2.24
C HIS A 341 7.63 -13.30 2.41
N GLN A 342 8.01 -13.72 3.62
CA GLN A 342 8.57 -15.05 3.87
C GLN A 342 7.73 -16.20 3.29
N ILE A 343 6.43 -16.23 3.63
CA ILE A 343 5.50 -17.26 3.16
C ILE A 343 5.40 -17.26 1.63
N ARG A 344 5.31 -16.07 1.02
CA ARG A 344 5.13 -15.90 -0.43
C ARG A 344 6.33 -16.45 -1.21
N VAL A 345 7.55 -16.09 -0.77
CA VAL A 345 8.80 -16.55 -1.39
C VAL A 345 9.05 -18.03 -1.14
N HIS A 346 8.77 -18.55 0.05
CA HIS A 346 8.92 -19.98 0.33
C HIS A 346 7.93 -20.84 -0.47
N LEU A 347 6.69 -20.38 -0.66
CA LEU A 347 5.71 -21.02 -1.55
C LEU A 347 6.14 -20.98 -3.02
N GLN A 348 6.66 -19.83 -3.48
CA GLN A 348 7.27 -19.71 -4.81
C GLN A 348 8.46 -20.69 -4.97
N TYR A 349 9.34 -20.76 -3.98
CA TYR A 349 10.49 -21.67 -3.96
C TYR A 349 10.05 -23.14 -4.06
N LEU A 350 8.96 -23.53 -3.39
CA LEU A 350 8.39 -24.88 -3.52
C LEU A 350 7.75 -25.13 -4.90
N GLY A 351 7.44 -24.08 -5.68
CA GLY A 351 6.75 -24.17 -6.97
C GLY A 351 5.23 -24.05 -6.87
N PHE A 352 4.71 -23.70 -5.68
CA PHE A 352 3.29 -23.54 -5.40
C PHE A 352 3.01 -22.10 -4.96
N PRO A 353 3.27 -21.09 -5.82
CA PRO A 353 3.01 -19.70 -5.46
C PRO A 353 1.52 -19.48 -5.16
N ILE A 354 1.23 -18.44 -4.38
CA ILE A 354 -0.16 -18.05 -4.10
C ILE A 354 -0.82 -17.63 -5.42
N VAL A 355 -2.03 -18.15 -5.68
CA VAL A 355 -2.68 -18.11 -7.01
C VAL A 355 -2.71 -16.71 -7.61
N ASN A 356 -3.13 -15.72 -6.83
CA ASN A 356 -3.28 -14.32 -7.25
C ASN A 356 -2.19 -13.41 -6.68
N ASP A 357 -0.98 -13.93 -6.44
CA ASP A 357 0.13 -13.09 -5.99
C ASP A 357 0.73 -12.26 -7.13
N PRO A 358 0.60 -10.92 -7.11
CA PRO A 358 1.04 -10.08 -8.22
C PRO A 358 2.57 -9.93 -8.32
N LEU A 359 3.33 -10.41 -7.33
CA LEU A 359 4.79 -10.31 -7.31
C LEU A 359 5.48 -11.65 -7.49
N TYR A 360 4.93 -12.74 -6.98
CA TYR A 360 5.62 -14.03 -6.92
C TYR A 360 4.95 -15.12 -7.75
N ASN A 361 3.77 -14.85 -8.32
CA ASN A 361 3.18 -15.67 -9.37
C ASN A 361 3.27 -14.94 -10.72
N ALA A 362 4.50 -14.75 -11.21
CA ALA A 362 4.78 -13.96 -12.42
C ALA A 362 5.87 -14.65 -13.27
N PRO A 363 5.55 -15.79 -13.92
CA PRO A 363 6.52 -16.53 -14.72
C PRO A 363 7.11 -15.71 -15.89
N ASP A 364 6.36 -14.73 -16.41
CA ASP A 364 6.82 -13.76 -17.40
C ASP A 364 7.96 -12.85 -16.90
N ILE A 365 8.11 -12.70 -15.58
CA ILE A 365 9.11 -11.84 -14.94
C ILE A 365 10.23 -12.64 -14.27
N TRP A 366 9.91 -13.80 -13.68
CA TRP A 366 10.88 -14.63 -12.96
C TRP A 366 11.52 -15.73 -13.83
N GLY A 367 10.92 -16.03 -14.98
CA GLY A 367 11.27 -17.14 -15.86
C GLY A 367 10.28 -18.31 -15.76
N PRO A 368 10.38 -19.32 -16.64
CA PRO A 368 9.47 -20.47 -16.69
C PRO A 368 9.34 -21.27 -15.38
N SER A 369 10.42 -21.35 -14.58
CA SER A 369 10.38 -21.97 -13.24
C SER A 369 9.67 -21.10 -12.20
N ASN A 370 9.39 -19.84 -12.53
CA ASN A 370 8.80 -18.82 -11.66
C ASN A 370 9.49 -18.73 -10.28
N GLY A 371 10.82 -18.87 -10.21
CA GLY A 371 11.57 -18.78 -8.95
C GLY A 371 11.61 -20.07 -8.12
N GLN A 372 11.06 -21.18 -8.64
CA GLN A 372 11.14 -22.48 -7.98
C GLN A 372 12.60 -22.87 -7.71
N TYR A 373 12.86 -23.41 -6.52
CA TYR A 373 14.20 -23.75 -6.03
C TYR A 373 15.22 -22.59 -6.03
N GLY A 374 14.76 -21.35 -6.10
CA GLY A 374 15.63 -20.18 -6.21
C GLY A 374 16.26 -20.03 -7.59
N GLN A 375 15.67 -20.65 -8.62
CA GLN A 375 16.07 -20.48 -10.01
C GLN A 375 15.47 -19.19 -10.56
N TYR A 376 16.33 -18.18 -10.77
CA TYR A 376 15.93 -16.89 -11.34
C TYR A 376 16.69 -16.67 -12.64
N GLU A 377 15.98 -16.55 -13.77
CA GLU A 377 16.61 -16.44 -15.09
C GLU A 377 17.05 -15.02 -15.43
N HIS A 378 16.45 -14.03 -14.79
CA HIS A 378 16.69 -12.62 -15.07
C HIS A 378 17.49 -11.93 -13.97
N SER A 379 18.22 -10.86 -14.34
CA SER A 379 18.94 -10.04 -13.37
C SER A 379 17.97 -9.30 -12.44
N ASN A 380 18.45 -8.94 -11.24
CA ASN A 380 17.68 -8.15 -10.29
C ASN A 380 17.18 -6.84 -10.90
N GLU A 381 18.01 -6.18 -11.72
CA GLU A 381 17.69 -4.93 -12.40
C GLU A 381 16.52 -5.11 -13.38
N TYR A 382 16.56 -6.16 -14.21
CA TYR A 382 15.47 -6.48 -15.13
C TYR A 382 14.16 -6.71 -14.37
N VAL A 383 14.18 -7.55 -13.34
CA VAL A 383 13.00 -7.85 -12.52
C VAL A 383 12.42 -6.57 -11.91
N ILE A 384 13.26 -5.70 -11.34
CA ILE A 384 12.84 -4.43 -10.74
C ILE A 384 12.20 -3.52 -11.79
N GLU A 385 12.84 -3.34 -12.95
CA GLU A 385 12.35 -2.47 -14.01
C GLU A 385 11.03 -2.96 -14.59
N THR A 386 10.92 -4.26 -14.84
CA THR A 386 9.70 -4.89 -15.37
C THR A 386 8.55 -4.77 -14.38
N PHE A 387 8.79 -5.02 -13.08
CA PHE A 387 7.76 -4.77 -12.07
C PHE A 387 7.38 -3.30 -11.95
N ILE A 388 8.32 -2.35 -12.06
CA ILE A 388 8.00 -0.92 -12.06
C ILE A 388 7.10 -0.57 -13.25
N LYS A 389 7.43 -1.05 -14.45
CA LYS A 389 6.64 -0.83 -15.67
C LYS A 389 5.24 -1.40 -15.50
N ARG A 390 5.13 -2.68 -15.12
CA ARG A 390 3.85 -3.37 -14.87
C ARG A 390 3.01 -2.67 -13.80
N HIS A 391 3.59 -2.33 -12.65
CA HIS A 391 2.88 -1.60 -11.58
C HIS A 391 2.46 -0.18 -11.96
N SER A 392 3.14 0.43 -12.93
CA SER A 392 2.76 1.74 -13.45
C SER A 392 1.55 1.55 -14.36
N CYS A 393 1.69 0.76 -15.42
CA CYS A 393 0.66 0.48 -16.43
C CYS A 393 -0.61 -0.18 -15.89
N GLU A 394 -0.48 -1.28 -15.13
CA GLU A 394 -1.63 -2.07 -14.69
C GLU A 394 -2.35 -1.43 -13.51
N TYR A 395 -1.65 -0.79 -12.57
CA TYR A 395 -2.25 -0.48 -11.27
C TYR A 395 -2.52 1.00 -11.02
N TRP A 396 -1.82 1.95 -11.66
CA TRP A 396 -1.86 3.34 -11.17
C TRP A 396 -1.76 4.47 -12.20
N LEU A 397 -1.07 4.28 -13.31
CA LEU A 397 -0.85 5.31 -14.32
C LEU A 397 -1.03 4.65 -15.70
N LEU A 398 -2.01 5.11 -16.45
CA LEU A 398 -2.07 4.77 -17.87
C LEU A 398 -0.93 5.51 -18.55
N ASN A 399 0.04 4.79 -19.10
CA ASN A 399 0.97 5.38 -20.05
C ASN A 399 0.19 5.54 -21.36
N ASP A 400 0.34 6.66 -22.05
CA ASP A 400 -0.28 6.93 -23.37
C ASP A 400 0.34 6.05 -24.50
N ILE A 401 0.68 4.79 -24.22
CA ILE A 401 1.48 3.92 -25.11
C ILE A 401 0.67 3.21 -26.20
N ASP A 402 -0.66 3.35 -26.23
CA ASP A 402 -1.46 2.83 -27.35
C ASP A 402 -2.04 3.97 -28.22
N ASN A 403 -1.19 4.92 -28.63
CA ASN A 403 -1.47 5.79 -29.78
C ASN A 403 -0.43 5.52 -30.87
N ASP A 404 -0.56 4.36 -31.53
CA ASP A 404 -0.02 4.15 -32.88
C ASP A 404 -0.88 4.84 -33.96
N ASP A 405 -1.94 5.55 -33.57
CA ASP A 405 -2.66 6.46 -34.44
C ASP A 405 -2.10 7.88 -34.32
N ASP A 406 -1.28 8.19 -35.31
CA ASP A 406 -0.71 9.48 -35.65
C ASP A 406 -1.81 10.51 -35.96
N GLU A 407 -2.47 11.04 -34.92
CA GLU A 407 -3.14 12.34 -34.98
C GLU A 407 -2.46 13.32 -34.03
N THR A 408 -1.45 14.00 -34.57
CA THR A 408 -0.93 15.26 -34.05
C THR A 408 -2.08 16.25 -33.81
N ILE A 409 -2.56 16.38 -32.57
CA ILE A 409 -3.34 17.57 -32.18
C ILE A 409 -2.37 18.73 -32.03
N ASN A 410 -2.14 19.38 -33.16
CA ASN A 410 -1.44 20.65 -33.26
C ASN A 410 -2.36 21.76 -32.71
N LEU A 411 -2.21 22.12 -31.44
CA LEU A 411 -2.81 23.34 -30.89
C LEU A 411 -1.71 24.28 -30.40
N ASN A 412 -1.07 24.91 -31.39
CA ASN A 412 -0.35 26.15 -31.19
C ASN A 412 -1.23 27.17 -30.47
N GLY A 413 -0.78 27.56 -29.27
CA GLY A 413 -1.03 28.83 -28.59
C GLY A 413 -2.32 29.60 -28.92
N LYS A 414 -3.35 29.39 -28.10
CA LYS A 414 -4.23 30.49 -27.67
C LYS A 414 -4.81 30.20 -26.29
N ARG A 415 -4.31 30.93 -25.30
CA ARG A 415 -4.93 31.06 -23.99
C ARG A 415 -6.24 31.82 -24.21
N ILE A 416 -7.38 31.11 -24.16
CA ILE A 416 -8.69 31.77 -24.02
C ILE A 416 -8.94 31.88 -22.52
N VAL A 417 -8.97 33.11 -22.06
CA VAL A 417 -9.44 33.55 -20.76
C VAL A 417 -10.90 33.97 -20.95
N GLU A 418 -11.72 33.72 -19.91
CA GLU A 418 -13.15 34.08 -19.72
C GLU A 418 -14.16 33.11 -20.37
N GLN A 419 -15.20 32.61 -19.68
CA GLN A 419 -15.95 33.14 -18.53
C GLN A 419 -16.64 32.01 -17.71
N ASP A 420 -17.01 32.37 -16.47
CA ASP A 420 -17.88 31.70 -15.49
C ASP A 420 -17.24 30.83 -14.38
N GLU A 421 -16.68 31.54 -13.38
CA GLU A 421 -16.49 31.04 -12.01
C GLU A 421 -17.50 31.73 -11.07
N GLU A 422 -18.61 31.05 -10.78
CA GLU A 422 -19.32 31.18 -9.50
C GLU A 422 -19.37 29.79 -8.85
N HIS A 423 -18.91 29.76 -7.58
CA HIS A 423 -18.92 28.66 -6.61
C HIS A 423 -17.73 27.68 -6.63
N ILE A 424 -16.74 27.92 -5.75
CA ILE A 424 -15.91 26.84 -5.18
C ILE A 424 -15.85 27.09 -3.67
N HIS A 425 -16.99 26.86 -3.00
CA HIS A 425 -17.02 26.39 -1.61
C HIS A 425 -18.38 25.86 -1.13
N ASP A 426 -19.40 25.77 -1.97
CA ASP A 426 -20.64 25.01 -1.71
C ASP A 426 -20.77 23.72 -2.58
N ASP A 427 -19.77 23.43 -3.43
CA ASP A 427 -19.84 22.33 -4.41
C ASP A 427 -19.39 20.95 -3.91
N VAL A 428 -19.04 20.84 -2.62
CA VAL A 428 -18.91 19.53 -1.95
C VAL A 428 -20.29 18.83 -1.78
N LYS A 429 -21.40 19.52 -2.11
CA LYS A 429 -22.77 18.95 -2.13
C LYS A 429 -23.43 18.95 -3.51
N ARG A 430 -22.71 19.26 -4.59
CA ARG A 430 -23.31 19.45 -5.92
C ARG A 430 -22.56 18.72 -7.05
N ILE A 431 -22.02 17.54 -6.78
CA ILE A 431 -21.80 16.54 -7.83
C ILE A 431 -23.07 15.68 -7.87
N LYS A 432 -24.12 16.21 -8.49
CA LYS A 432 -25.21 15.36 -8.98
C LYS A 432 -24.73 14.76 -10.29
N THR A 433 -24.87 13.43 -10.36
CA THR A 433 -25.14 12.63 -11.55
C THR A 433 -25.43 13.43 -12.83
N GLU A 434 -24.77 13.05 -13.93
CA GLU A 434 -24.90 13.48 -15.35
C GLU A 434 -23.53 14.03 -15.82
N GLU A 435 -22.80 13.46 -16.77
CA GLU A 435 -23.10 12.56 -17.89
C GLU A 435 -22.02 11.46 -17.97
N LEU A 436 -22.44 10.19 -17.91
CA LEU A 436 -21.60 9.08 -18.37
C LEU A 436 -21.85 8.92 -19.86
N THR A 437 -20.85 9.19 -20.69
CA THR A 437 -20.85 8.72 -22.06
C THR A 437 -20.64 7.21 -22.05
N THR A 438 -21.72 6.48 -22.29
CA THR A 438 -21.70 5.05 -22.61
C THR A 438 -20.98 4.88 -23.94
N ILE A 439 -19.80 4.25 -23.93
CA ILE A 439 -19.24 3.65 -25.13
C ILE A 439 -19.74 2.21 -25.16
N ASP A 440 -20.60 1.95 -26.14
CA ASP A 440 -21.19 0.65 -26.43
C ASP A 440 -20.21 -0.10 -27.34
N VAL A 441 -19.59 -1.18 -26.85
CA VAL A 441 -18.91 -2.17 -27.71
C VAL A 441 -19.19 -3.56 -27.17
N ASN A 442 -19.91 -4.35 -27.97
CA ASN A 442 -20.10 -5.77 -27.79
C ASN A 442 -18.74 -6.50 -27.81
N ASP A 443 -18.20 -6.83 -26.65
CA ASP A 443 -17.17 -7.86 -26.50
C ASP A 443 -17.24 -8.44 -25.07
N ASP A 444 -17.60 -9.72 -24.95
CA ASP A 444 -17.92 -10.40 -23.69
C ASP A 444 -16.69 -10.70 -22.81
N ASN A 445 -15.51 -10.14 -23.10
CA ASN A 445 -14.29 -10.29 -22.30
C ASN A 445 -13.53 -8.98 -21.97
N ALA A 446 -14.12 -7.80 -22.20
CA ALA A 446 -13.46 -6.54 -21.86
C ALA A 446 -13.60 -6.21 -20.35
N VAL A 447 -12.48 -6.31 -19.62
CA VAL A 447 -12.33 -5.79 -18.25
C VAL A 447 -12.71 -4.30 -18.24
N LYS A 448 -13.89 -3.98 -17.70
CA LYS A 448 -14.39 -2.60 -17.54
C LYS A 448 -13.45 -1.81 -16.62
N THR A 449 -12.47 -1.18 -17.23
CA THR A 449 -11.51 -0.31 -16.56
C THR A 449 -12.13 1.08 -16.50
N TYR A 450 -12.67 1.47 -15.35
CA TYR A 450 -13.19 2.82 -15.15
C TYR A 450 -12.01 3.80 -15.08
N ILE A 451 -11.79 4.54 -16.17
CA ILE A 451 -10.79 5.59 -16.24
C ILE A 451 -11.46 6.87 -15.74
N LYS A 452 -11.00 7.42 -14.61
CA LYS A 452 -11.41 8.76 -14.21
C LYS A 452 -10.61 9.76 -15.05
N GLU A 453 -11.34 10.62 -15.78
CA GLU A 453 -10.74 11.68 -16.59
C GLU A 453 -9.74 12.50 -15.76
N HIS A 454 -8.63 12.85 -16.44
CA HIS A 454 -7.45 13.59 -16.00
C HIS A 454 -7.57 14.36 -14.68
N CYS A 455 -6.62 14.16 -13.76
CA CYS A 455 -6.49 15.10 -12.65
C CYS A 455 -5.92 16.44 -13.15
N PHE A 456 -6.70 17.52 -13.13
CA PHE A 456 -6.28 18.84 -13.62
C PHE A 456 -4.99 19.40 -12.99
N GLU A 457 -4.68 19.03 -11.75
CA GLU A 457 -3.49 19.49 -11.03
C GLU A 457 -2.19 18.77 -11.44
N CYS A 458 -2.29 17.50 -11.85
CA CYS A 458 -1.11 16.70 -12.20
C CYS A 458 -1.12 16.15 -13.61
N LEU A 459 -2.19 16.38 -14.37
CA LEU A 459 -2.44 15.91 -15.75
C LEU A 459 -2.29 14.39 -15.94
N ASN A 460 -2.26 13.63 -14.84
CA ASN A 460 -2.16 12.18 -14.89
C ASN A 460 -3.56 11.55 -14.98
N ARG A 461 -3.62 10.41 -15.69
CA ARG A 461 -4.75 9.49 -15.69
C ARG A 461 -4.54 8.41 -14.66
N PHE A 462 -5.57 8.12 -13.88
CA PHE A 462 -5.53 7.09 -12.84
C PHE A 462 -6.52 5.99 -13.19
N ARG A 463 -6.04 4.75 -13.15
CA ARG A 463 -6.89 3.56 -13.23
C ARG A 463 -7.45 3.23 -11.84
N GLU A 464 -8.73 2.91 -11.79
CA GLU A 464 -9.33 2.34 -10.58
C GLU A 464 -9.08 0.83 -10.53
N PRO A 465 -8.61 0.29 -9.38
CA PRO A 465 -8.42 -1.14 -9.24
C PRO A 465 -9.78 -1.84 -9.16
N SER A 466 -9.87 -3.02 -9.78
CA SER A 466 -11.01 -3.91 -9.56
C SER A 466 -10.96 -4.49 -8.13
N PRO A 467 -12.09 -4.96 -7.56
CA PRO A 467 -12.07 -5.66 -6.28
C PRO A 467 -11.11 -6.85 -6.23
N ASP A 468 -10.93 -7.57 -7.35
CA ASP A 468 -10.04 -8.73 -7.42
C ASP A 468 -8.56 -8.33 -7.34
N ASP A 469 -8.20 -7.16 -7.90
CA ASP A 469 -6.86 -6.56 -7.77
C ASP A 469 -6.48 -6.22 -6.31
N LEU A 470 -7.47 -6.19 -5.42
CA LEU A 470 -7.36 -5.78 -4.03
C LEU A 470 -7.35 -6.96 -3.05
N VAL A 471 -7.50 -8.19 -3.54
CA VAL A 471 -7.50 -9.42 -2.74
C VAL A 471 -6.27 -10.25 -3.07
N MET A 472 -5.64 -10.82 -2.04
CA MET A 472 -4.64 -11.86 -2.18
C MET A 472 -5.06 -13.03 -1.30
N PHE A 473 -4.88 -14.26 -1.79
CA PHE A 473 -5.24 -15.46 -1.06
C PHE A 473 -4.18 -15.84 -0.02
N LEU A 474 -3.92 -14.88 0.88
CA LEU A 474 -3.07 -15.00 2.06
C LEU A 474 -3.80 -14.34 3.23
N HIS A 475 -4.12 -15.13 4.24
CA HIS A 475 -4.89 -14.70 5.40
C HIS A 475 -4.21 -15.11 6.70
N ALA A 476 -3.98 -14.16 7.61
CA ALA A 476 -3.46 -14.40 8.95
C ALA A 476 -4.58 -14.98 9.83
N LEU A 477 -4.69 -16.31 9.83
CA LEU A 477 -5.79 -17.06 10.42
C LEU A 477 -5.77 -17.05 11.95
N GLN A 478 -4.59 -17.25 12.56
CA GLN A 478 -4.44 -17.24 14.00
C GLN A 478 -3.17 -16.54 14.46
N TYR A 479 -3.28 -15.92 15.63
CA TYR A 479 -2.17 -15.29 16.33
C TYR A 479 -2.21 -15.67 17.81
N LYS A 480 -1.17 -16.31 18.30
CA LYS A 480 -1.03 -16.74 19.69
C LYS A 480 0.05 -15.90 20.36
N ILE A 481 -0.32 -15.20 21.44
CA ILE A 481 0.62 -14.36 22.23
C ILE A 481 1.19 -15.15 23.41
N SER A 482 0.41 -16.09 23.94
CA SER A 482 0.77 -16.98 25.05
C SER A 482 -0.07 -18.25 24.97
N ASP A 483 0.21 -19.25 25.81
CA ASP A 483 -0.60 -20.49 25.88
C ASP A 483 -2.06 -20.27 26.21
N VAL A 484 -2.39 -19.13 26.82
CA VAL A 484 -3.76 -18.81 27.24
C VAL A 484 -4.47 -17.88 26.25
N THR A 485 -3.70 -17.11 25.47
CA THR A 485 -4.22 -16.03 24.62
C THR A 485 -3.93 -16.31 23.14
N THR A 486 -4.97 -16.81 22.46
CA THR A 486 -5.01 -17.03 21.01
C THR A 486 -6.18 -16.26 20.41
N PHE A 487 -5.93 -15.61 19.28
CA PHE A 487 -6.94 -14.94 18.47
C PHE A 487 -7.09 -15.69 17.14
N THR A 488 -8.33 -15.88 16.71
CA THR A 488 -8.69 -16.61 15.49
C THR A 488 -9.66 -15.76 14.67
N SER A 489 -9.42 -15.65 13.38
CA SER A 489 -10.34 -15.02 12.44
C SER A 489 -11.31 -16.05 11.86
N SER A 490 -12.40 -15.57 11.26
CA SER A 490 -13.24 -16.40 10.40
C SER A 490 -12.46 -16.85 9.16
N LEU A 491 -12.79 -18.03 8.63
CA LEU A 491 -12.25 -18.44 7.33
C LEU A 491 -12.64 -17.43 6.24
N PRO A 492 -11.70 -17.06 5.36
CA PRO A 492 -11.99 -16.15 4.26
C PRO A 492 -12.86 -16.85 3.20
N GLU A 493 -13.73 -16.09 2.53
CA GLU A 493 -14.67 -16.62 1.52
C GLU A 493 -13.95 -17.39 0.40
N TRP A 494 -12.79 -16.90 -0.05
CA TRP A 494 -12.01 -17.53 -1.12
C TRP A 494 -11.44 -18.92 -0.76
N ALA A 495 -11.49 -19.31 0.51
CA ALA A 495 -11.05 -20.63 0.95
C ALA A 495 -12.11 -21.72 0.70
N GLN A 496 -13.35 -21.36 0.35
CA GLN A 496 -14.36 -22.31 -0.08
C GLN A 496 -14.01 -22.76 -1.51
N ILE A 497 -13.34 -23.91 -1.63
CA ILE A 497 -12.94 -24.53 -2.90
C ILE A 497 -13.60 -25.88 -3.11
#